data_AF-A0A2G8RGR4-F1
#
_entry.id   AF-A0A2G8RGR4-F1
#
_cell.length_a   1.000
_cell.length_b   1.000
_cell.length_c   1.000
_cell.angle_alpha   90.00
_cell.angle_beta   90.00
_cell.angle_gamma   90.00
#
_symmetry.space_group_name_H-M   'P 1'
#
loop_
_entity.id
_entity.type
_entity.pdbx_description
1 polymer ?
#
loop_
_entity_poly.entity_id
_entity_poly.type
_entity_poly.pdbx_seq_one_letter_code
_entity_poly.pdbx_strand_id
1 'polypeptide(L)'
;MAALPFNDARIEELVLRFNAVMAKEGTDISDLGGNSSDDEVTATLQETGGDLSRDEITQEIESMNDEQQDALVALFWIGRGDAETEDWEQTKTLARQQHEGLVSRYLLGQPEVGEFLTEGLEKMLDYGVD
;
A
#
# COMPACT_ATOMS: atom_id res chain seq x y z
N MET A 1 19.82 -11.73 12.70
CA MET A 1 19.56 -10.68 11.69
C MET A 1 18.13 -10.85 11.27
N ALA A 2 17.36 -9.76 11.26
CA ALA A 2 16.12 -9.75 10.51
C ALA A 2 16.48 -10.03 9.03
N ALA A 3 15.54 -10.59 8.28
CA ALA A 3 15.67 -10.72 6.84
C ALA A 3 14.39 -10.16 6.22
N LEU A 4 14.54 -9.28 5.23
CA LEU A 4 13.39 -8.77 4.48
C LEU A 4 12.99 -9.83 3.45
N PRO A 5 11.71 -10.25 3.40
CA PRO A 5 11.25 -11.20 2.39
C PRO A 5 11.02 -10.52 1.01
N PHE A 6 11.69 -9.39 0.75
CA PHE A 6 11.54 -8.56 -0.43
C PHE A 6 12.88 -8.12 -0.97
N ASN A 7 12.90 -7.80 -2.27
CA ASN A 7 13.98 -7.01 -2.85
C ASN A 7 13.64 -5.52 -2.67
N ASP A 8 14.63 -4.69 -2.34
CA ASP A 8 14.47 -3.24 -2.15
C ASP A 8 13.80 -2.58 -3.36
N ALA A 9 14.29 -2.90 -4.57
CA ALA A 9 13.76 -2.37 -5.83
C ALA A 9 12.26 -2.67 -6.03
N ARG A 10 11.76 -3.80 -5.50
CA ARG A 10 10.34 -4.15 -5.58
C ARG A 10 9.50 -3.23 -4.69
N ILE A 11 9.99 -2.93 -3.49
CA ILE A 11 9.32 -2.01 -2.57
C ILE A 11 9.33 -0.59 -3.13
N GLU A 12 10.46 -0.15 -3.70
CA GLU A 12 10.56 1.17 -4.35
C GLU A 12 9.58 1.32 -5.52
N GLU A 13 9.43 0.29 -6.36
CA GLU A 13 8.45 0.29 -7.46
C GLU A 13 7.01 0.37 -6.93
N LEU A 14 6.71 -0.41 -5.89
CA LEU A 14 5.40 -0.41 -5.25
C LEU A 14 5.07 0.97 -4.64
N VAL A 15 6.04 1.60 -3.97
CA VAL A 15 5.94 2.98 -3.43
C VAL A 15 5.62 3.98 -4.54
N LEU A 16 6.34 3.92 -5.67
CA LEU A 16 6.10 4.82 -6.80
C LEU A 16 4.66 4.71 -7.31
N ARG A 17 4.14 3.48 -7.40
CA ARG A 17 2.76 3.22 -7.84
C ARG A 17 1.73 3.70 -6.83
N PHE A 18 1.96 3.48 -5.54
CA PHE A 18 1.12 4.05 -4.48
C PHE A 18 1.06 5.57 -4.59
N ASN A 19 2.20 6.25 -4.68
CA ASN A 19 2.27 7.71 -4.81
C ASN A 19 1.57 8.21 -6.08
N ALA A 20 1.70 7.49 -7.20
CA ALA A 20 1.00 7.82 -8.45
C ALA A 20 -0.53 7.73 -8.29
N VAL A 21 -1.03 6.69 -7.61
CA VAL A 21 -2.47 6.55 -7.29
C VAL A 21 -2.92 7.69 -6.39
N MET A 22 -2.23 7.97 -5.29
CA MET A 22 -2.64 8.99 -4.33
C MET A 22 -2.60 10.40 -4.92
N ALA A 23 -1.58 10.71 -5.73
CA ALA A 23 -1.47 11.99 -6.43
C ALA A 23 -2.62 12.22 -7.44
N LYS A 24 -3.07 11.14 -8.08
CA LYS A 24 -4.21 11.18 -9.00
C LYS A 24 -5.52 11.39 -8.25
N GLU A 25 -5.76 10.67 -7.16
CA GLU A 25 -6.99 10.81 -6.35
C GLU A 25 -7.14 12.20 -5.72
N GLY A 26 -6.03 12.84 -5.33
CA GLY A 26 -6.06 14.23 -4.85
C GLY A 26 -6.56 15.25 -5.89
N THR A 27 -6.57 14.89 -7.18
CA THR A 27 -7.12 15.71 -8.28
C THR A 27 -8.58 15.36 -8.60
N ASP A 28 -9.07 14.19 -8.18
CA ASP A 28 -10.46 13.75 -8.29
C ASP A 28 -11.35 14.37 -7.19
N ILE A 29 -11.21 15.68 -6.93
CA ILE A 29 -12.37 16.49 -6.54
C ILE A 29 -13.24 16.62 -7.78
N SER A 30 -14.01 15.56 -8.07
CA SER A 30 -15.18 15.70 -8.91
C SER A 30 -16.02 16.82 -8.32
N ASP A 31 -16.03 17.95 -9.02
CA ASP A 31 -17.06 18.95 -8.94
C ASP A 31 -18.40 18.23 -9.12
N LEU A 32 -18.99 17.76 -8.01
CA LEU A 32 -20.36 17.28 -7.95
C LEU A 32 -21.29 18.51 -7.99
N GLY A 33 -21.09 19.36 -8.99
CA GLY A 33 -21.97 20.44 -9.40
C GLY A 33 -22.82 19.96 -10.56
N GLY A 34 -23.82 19.10 -10.29
CA GLY A 34 -24.64 18.56 -11.37
C GLY A 34 -25.93 17.91 -10.92
N ASN A 35 -26.86 18.70 -10.37
CA ASN A 35 -28.27 18.27 -10.35
C ASN A 35 -28.85 18.52 -11.75
N SER A 36 -29.27 17.48 -12.47
CA SER A 36 -30.52 17.45 -13.25
C SER A 36 -30.66 16.12 -14.03
N SER A 37 -31.67 15.35 -13.61
CA SER A 37 -32.62 14.59 -14.44
C SER A 37 -32.14 13.65 -15.56
N ASP A 38 -32.46 12.37 -15.32
CA ASP A 38 -33.03 11.39 -16.27
C ASP A 38 -32.20 10.90 -17.47
N ASP A 39 -32.14 9.56 -17.54
CA ASP A 39 -31.98 8.71 -18.72
C ASP A 39 -30.65 8.73 -19.50
N GLU A 40 -29.80 7.75 -19.24
CA GLU A 40 -29.41 6.72 -20.23
C GLU A 40 -28.40 5.74 -19.60
N VAL A 41 -28.75 4.46 -19.61
CA VAL A 41 -27.86 3.34 -19.27
C VAL A 41 -26.76 3.20 -20.32
N THR A 42 -25.66 3.92 -20.15
CA THR A 42 -24.37 3.43 -20.63
C THR A 42 -23.58 2.95 -19.43
N ALA A 43 -23.58 1.63 -19.23
CA ALA A 43 -22.52 0.92 -18.52
C ALA A 43 -21.21 1.11 -19.31
N THR A 44 -20.72 2.34 -19.35
CA THR A 44 -19.35 2.63 -19.78
C THR A 44 -18.48 1.94 -18.76
N LEU A 45 -17.59 1.08 -19.24
CA LEU A 45 -16.33 0.77 -18.59
C LEU A 45 -15.63 2.12 -18.31
N GLN A 46 -16.02 2.79 -17.24
CA GLN A 46 -15.18 3.76 -16.54
C GLN A 46 -14.13 2.92 -15.82
N GLU A 47 -13.32 2.24 -16.62
CA GLU A 47 -11.96 1.88 -16.30
C GLU A 47 -11.21 3.22 -16.20
N THR A 48 -11.52 3.97 -15.15
CA THR A 48 -10.76 5.16 -14.83
C THR A 48 -9.35 4.63 -14.57
N GLY A 49 -8.33 5.08 -15.28
CA GLY A 49 -7.01 4.46 -15.16
C GLY A 49 -6.40 4.50 -13.74
N GLY A 50 -7.08 5.11 -12.76
CA GLY A 50 -6.73 5.04 -11.34
C GLY A 50 -7.26 3.76 -10.68
N ASP A 51 -8.45 3.30 -11.10
CA ASP A 51 -9.01 2.00 -10.70
C ASP A 51 -8.13 0.85 -11.20
N LEU A 52 -7.61 0.94 -12.44
CA LEU A 52 -6.61 0.00 -12.96
C LEU A 52 -5.35 -0.05 -12.09
N SER A 53 -4.76 1.11 -11.78
CA SER A 53 -3.54 1.15 -10.98
C SER A 53 -3.74 0.63 -9.56
N ARG A 54 -4.93 0.84 -8.96
CA ARG A 54 -5.29 0.25 -7.66
C ARG A 54 -5.50 -1.26 -7.75
N ASP A 55 -6.16 -1.73 -8.80
CA ASP A 55 -6.39 -3.15 -9.03
C ASP A 55 -5.06 -3.88 -9.26
N GLU A 56 -4.15 -3.30 -10.03
CA GLU A 56 -2.82 -3.88 -10.22
C GLU A 56 -1.99 -3.92 -8.93
N ILE A 57 -2.02 -2.87 -8.09
CA ILE A 57 -1.37 -2.88 -6.77
C ILE A 57 -2.00 -3.95 -5.88
N THR A 58 -3.32 -4.06 -5.94
CA THR A 58 -4.08 -5.06 -5.19
C THR A 58 -3.65 -6.46 -5.62
N GLN A 59 -3.72 -6.79 -6.90
CA GLN A 59 -3.31 -8.09 -7.41
C GLN A 59 -1.86 -8.44 -7.06
N GLU A 60 -0.94 -7.47 -7.13
CA GLU A 60 0.46 -7.70 -6.79
C GLU A 60 0.67 -8.05 -5.31
N ILE A 61 0.02 -7.32 -4.41
CA ILE A 61 0.09 -7.56 -2.96
C ILE A 61 -0.60 -8.88 -2.60
N GLU A 62 -1.80 -9.13 -3.16
CA GLU A 62 -2.56 -10.34 -2.88
C GLU A 62 -1.94 -11.60 -3.52
N SER A 63 -1.08 -11.44 -4.54
CA SER A 63 -0.25 -12.51 -5.08
C SER A 63 0.98 -12.83 -4.23
N MET A 64 1.31 -12.00 -3.22
CA MET A 64 2.42 -12.29 -2.30
C MET A 64 2.03 -13.36 -1.28
N ASN A 65 3.03 -14.09 -0.76
CA ASN A 65 2.81 -15.07 0.31
C ASN A 65 2.47 -14.37 1.64
N ASP A 66 1.88 -15.09 2.61
CA ASP A 66 1.50 -14.52 3.91
C ASP A 66 2.65 -13.77 4.59
N GLU A 67 3.86 -14.34 4.61
CA GLU A 67 5.03 -13.70 5.23
C GLU A 67 5.40 -12.37 4.56
N GLN A 68 5.23 -12.27 3.25
CA GLN A 68 5.46 -11.05 2.51
C GLN A 68 4.36 -10.02 2.77
N GLN A 69 3.11 -10.44 2.91
CA GLN A 69 2.04 -9.50 3.27
C GLN A 69 2.23 -8.97 4.70
N ASP A 70 2.55 -9.86 5.65
CA ASP A 70 2.83 -9.54 7.05
C ASP A 70 4.01 -8.57 7.17
N ALA A 71 5.08 -8.85 6.43
CA ALA A 71 6.27 -8.00 6.41
C ALA A 71 6.01 -6.63 5.78
N LEU A 72 5.09 -6.52 4.82
CA LEU A 72 4.77 -5.23 4.18
C LEU A 72 4.01 -4.32 5.16
N VAL A 73 3.07 -4.89 5.91
CA VAL A 73 2.36 -4.17 6.99
C VAL A 73 3.33 -3.80 8.11
N ALA A 74 4.22 -4.71 8.51
CA ALA A 74 5.23 -4.43 9.51
C ALA A 74 6.18 -3.29 9.08
N LEU A 75 6.62 -3.29 7.82
CA LEU A 75 7.46 -2.25 7.26
C LEU A 75 6.77 -0.88 7.29
N PHE A 76 5.49 -0.86 6.90
CA PHE A 76 4.65 0.33 6.99
C PHE A 76 4.54 0.86 8.43
N TRP A 77 4.35 -0.01 9.44
CA TRP A 77 4.31 0.41 10.85
C TRP A 77 5.64 0.95 11.35
N ILE A 78 6.77 0.39 10.92
CA ILE A 78 8.10 0.90 11.26
C ILE A 78 8.34 2.28 10.65
N GLY A 79 7.94 2.46 9.39
CA GLY A 79 7.98 3.76 8.73
C GLY A 79 7.19 4.82 9.47
N ARG A 80 5.94 4.48 9.83
CA ARG A 80 5.01 5.34 10.58
C ARG A 80 5.46 5.62 12.02
N GLY A 81 6.36 4.82 12.57
CA GLY A 81 6.85 4.94 13.93
C GLY A 81 6.01 4.22 14.99
N ASP A 82 5.11 3.32 14.57
CA ASP A 82 4.32 2.47 15.48
C ASP A 82 5.07 1.21 15.93
N ALA A 83 6.16 0.88 15.24
CA ALA A 83 7.01 -0.25 15.55
C ALA A 83 8.48 0.13 15.37
N GLU A 84 9.37 -0.60 16.04
CA GLU A 84 10.82 -0.42 15.93
C GLU A 84 11.45 -1.54 15.08
N THR A 85 12.60 -1.26 14.47
CA THR A 85 13.33 -2.23 13.62
C THR A 85 13.84 -3.42 14.42
N GLU A 86 14.15 -3.24 15.70
CA GLU A 86 14.56 -4.31 16.62
C GLU A 86 13.46 -5.34 16.89
N ASP A 87 12.19 -4.92 16.81
CA ASP A 87 11.02 -5.76 17.07
C ASP A 87 10.44 -6.41 15.80
N TRP A 88 11.16 -6.40 14.67
CA TRP A 88 10.68 -6.88 13.37
C TRP A 88 9.88 -8.18 13.40
N GLU A 89 10.42 -9.23 14.01
CA GLU A 89 9.77 -10.55 14.06
C GLU A 89 8.46 -10.51 14.87
N GLN A 90 8.43 -9.70 15.94
CA GLN A 90 7.22 -9.48 16.73
C GLN A 90 6.20 -8.67 15.93
N THR A 91 6.65 -7.61 15.26
CA THR A 91 5.82 -6.74 14.41
C THR A 91 5.17 -7.52 13.28
N LYS A 92 5.90 -8.40 12.58
CA LYS A 92 5.32 -9.31 11.58
C LYS A 92 4.24 -10.21 12.18
N THR A 93 4.52 -10.80 13.35
CA THR A 93 3.56 -11.66 14.05
C THR A 93 2.30 -10.89 14.44
N LEU A 94 2.45 -9.61 14.79
CA LEU A 94 1.36 -8.72 15.15
C LEU A 94 0.57 -8.27 13.91
N ALA A 95 1.25 -7.96 12.80
CA ALA A 95 0.65 -7.67 11.52
C ALA A 95 -0.25 -8.81 11.06
N ARG A 96 0.24 -10.05 11.13
CA ARG A 96 -0.52 -11.27 10.82
C ARG A 96 -1.79 -11.43 11.65
N GLN A 97 -1.75 -11.02 12.91
CA GLN A 97 -2.90 -11.12 13.81
C GLN A 97 -3.90 -9.97 13.62
N GLN A 98 -3.43 -8.81 13.18
CA GLN A 98 -4.23 -7.59 13.08
C GLN A 98 -4.83 -7.34 11.70
N HIS A 99 -4.22 -7.87 10.63
CA HIS A 99 -4.77 -7.70 9.29
C HIS A 99 -5.95 -8.67 9.06
N GLU A 100 -7.17 -8.24 9.39
CA GLU A 100 -8.38 -8.94 8.96
C GLU A 100 -8.83 -8.39 7.60
N GLY A 101 -8.45 -9.10 6.52
CA GLY A 101 -8.85 -8.78 5.14
C GLY A 101 -7.66 -8.56 4.20
N LEU A 102 -7.93 -7.91 3.07
CA LEU A 102 -6.93 -7.66 2.02
C LEU A 102 -5.89 -6.63 2.50
N VAL A 103 -4.61 -7.00 2.54
CA VAL A 103 -3.51 -6.10 2.94
C VAL A 103 -3.43 -4.91 1.99
N SER A 104 -3.60 -5.18 0.70
CA SER A 104 -3.73 -4.17 -0.35
C SER A 104 -4.72 -3.07 0.02
N ARG A 105 -5.93 -3.45 0.47
CA ARG A 105 -6.98 -2.51 0.85
C ARG A 105 -6.61 -1.69 2.08
N TYR A 106 -5.95 -2.30 3.06
CA TYR A 106 -5.48 -1.60 4.25
C TYR A 106 -4.47 -0.50 3.87
N LEU A 107 -3.48 -0.84 3.04
CA LEU A 107 -2.40 0.04 2.60
C LEU A 107 -2.91 1.13 1.64
N LEU A 108 -3.75 0.79 0.65
CA LEU A 108 -4.37 1.75 -0.27
C LEU A 108 -5.31 2.75 0.43
N GLY A 109 -5.71 2.47 1.67
CA GLY A 109 -6.48 3.39 2.50
C GLY A 109 -5.62 4.43 3.24
N GLN A 110 -4.30 4.32 3.19
CA GLN A 110 -3.39 5.25 3.88
C GLN A 110 -2.81 6.27 2.88
N PRO A 111 -3.08 7.57 3.05
CA PRO A 111 -2.63 8.60 2.11
C PRO A 111 -1.10 8.69 1.96
N GLU A 112 -0.38 8.44 3.04
CA GLU A 112 1.07 8.57 3.12
C GLU A 112 1.78 7.20 3.08
N VAL A 113 1.10 6.17 2.55
CA VAL A 113 1.63 4.79 2.51
C VAL A 113 3.00 4.70 1.82
N GLY A 114 3.19 5.43 0.73
CA GLY A 114 4.45 5.42 -0.01
C GLY A 114 5.60 6.01 0.81
N GLU A 115 5.34 7.09 1.55
CA GLU A 115 6.34 7.70 2.43
C GLU A 115 6.71 6.76 3.58
N PHE A 116 5.70 6.17 4.26
CA PHE A 116 5.96 5.25 5.36
C PHE A 116 6.66 3.96 4.89
N LEU A 117 6.30 3.38 3.75
CA LEU A 117 7.01 2.21 3.23
C LEU A 117 8.48 2.53 2.90
N THR A 118 8.75 3.74 2.38
CA THR A 118 10.12 4.21 2.11
C THR A 118 10.91 4.38 3.40
N GLU A 119 10.38 5.13 4.37
CA GLU A 119 11.04 5.31 5.67
C GLU A 119 11.28 3.98 6.37
N GLY A 120 10.31 3.06 6.32
CA GLY A 120 10.44 1.74 6.92
C GLY A 120 11.57 0.93 6.28
N LEU A 121 11.68 0.97 4.95
CA LEU A 121 12.76 0.32 4.21
C LEU A 121 14.12 0.93 4.56
N GLU A 122 14.24 2.26 4.56
CA GLU A 122 15.49 2.94 4.91
C GLU A 122 15.94 2.62 6.34
N LYS A 123 15.03 2.63 7.32
CA LYS A 123 15.33 2.25 8.71
C LYS A 123 15.81 0.81 8.82
N MET A 124 15.24 -0.11 8.05
CA MET A 124 15.66 -1.51 8.02
C MET A 124 17.04 -1.69 7.40
N LEU A 125 17.33 -0.98 6.30
CA LEU A 125 18.65 -1.00 5.68
C LEU A 125 19.72 -0.42 6.62
N ASP A 126 19.42 0.66 7.34
CA ASP A 126 20.33 1.25 8.35
C ASP A 126 20.58 0.32 9.54
N TYR A 127 19.56 -0.44 9.96
CA TYR A 127 19.69 -1.43 11.04
C TYR A 127 20.62 -2.61 10.69
N GLY A 128 20.98 -2.79 9.41
CA GLY A 128 21.88 -3.86 8.97
C GLY A 128 21.17 -5.19 8.73
N VAL A 129 19.97 -5.11 8.17
CA VAL A 129 19.19 -6.24 7.67
C VAL A 129 19.77 -6.63 6.31
N ASP A 130 20.04 -7.93 6.10
CA ASP A 130 20.57 -8.49 4.83
C ASP A 130 19.42 -8.96 3.93
#